data_AF-A0A2V8UE36-F1
#
_entry.id   AF-A0A2V8UE36-F1
#
_cell.length_a   1.000
_cell.length_b   1.000
_cell.length_c   1.000
_cell.angle_alpha   90.00
_cell.angle_beta   90.00
_cell.angle_gamma   90.00
#
_symmetry.space_group_name_H-M   'P 1'
#
loop_
_entity.id
_entity.type
_entity.pdbx_description
1 polymer ?
#
loop_
_entity_poly.entity_id
_entity_poly.type
_entity_poly.pdbx_seq_one_letter_code
_entity_poly.pdbx_strand_id
1 'polypeptide(L)' 'MKNWNKIAEANDLRIPETDIERVAPALDALEAAFRPLTKNIPDDVEPAVTFRVFQEDRA' A
#
# COMPACT_ATOMS: atom_id res chain seq x y z
N MET A 1 -3.05 16.23 1.74
CA MET A 1 -2.42 15.23 2.62
C MET A 1 -3.41 14.11 2.86
N LYS A 2 -2.96 12.85 2.84
CA LYS A 2 -3.81 11.72 3.25
C LYS A 2 -4.14 11.89 4.73
N ASN A 3 -5.35 11.48 5.12
CA ASN A 3 -5.70 11.45 6.54
C ASN A 3 -5.16 10.13 7.13
N TRP A 4 -3.95 10.19 7.70
CA TRP A 4 -3.26 9.01 8.25
C TRP A 4 -4.04 8.34 9.39
N ASN A 5 -4.79 9.11 10.19
CA ASN A 5 -5.70 8.59 11.21
C ASN A 5 -6.79 7.68 10.59
N LYS A 6 -7.43 8.13 9.50
CA LYS A 6 -8.45 7.34 8.80
C LYS A 6 -7.86 6.09 8.13
N ILE A 7 -6.61 6.15 7.67
CA ILE A 7 -5.94 4.98 7.10
C ILE A 7 -5.64 3.95 8.20
N ALA A 8 -5.17 4.39 9.37
CA ALA A 8 -4.96 3.51 10.51
C ALA A 8 -6.27 2.85 10.95
N GLU A 9 -7.35 3.63 11.08
CA GLU A 9 -8.69 3.14 11.43
C GLU A 9 -9.19 2.08 10.43
N ALA A 10 -9.04 2.32 9.12
CA ALA A 10 -9.44 1.39 8.08
C ALA A 10 -8.66 0.06 8.09
N ASN A 11 -7.50 0.01 8.77
CA ASN A 11 -6.69 -1.19 8.95
C ASN A 11 -6.82 -1.76 10.37
N ASP A 12 -7.83 -1.33 11.14
CA ASP A 12 -8.04 -1.70 12.55
C ASP A 12 -6.82 -1.42 13.45
N LEU A 13 -5.98 -0.45 13.07
CA LEU A 13 -4.81 -0.05 13.85
C LEU A 13 -5.18 1.05 14.85
N ARG A 14 -5.07 0.73 16.14
CA ARG A 14 -5.24 1.69 17.24
C ARG A 14 -3.89 2.34 17.58
N ILE A 15 -3.53 3.37 16.83
CA ILE A 15 -2.29 4.13 17.04
C ILE A 15 -2.65 5.44 17.74
N PRO A 16 -1.97 5.81 18.84
CA PRO A 16 -2.15 7.12 19.46
C PRO A 16 -1.89 8.26 18.46
N GLU A 17 -2.67 9.34 18.55
CA GLU A 17 -2.57 10.47 17.62
C GLU A 17 -1.16 11.09 17.62
N THR A 18 -0.53 11.20 18.78
CA THR A 18 0.85 11.68 18.91
C THR A 18 1.87 10.82 18.17
N ASP A 19 1.64 9.51 18.09
CA ASP A 19 2.51 8.61 17.33
C ASP A 19 2.26 8.72 15.82
N ILE A 20 1.00 8.94 15.40
CA ILE A 20 0.66 9.22 14.00
C ILE A 20 1.31 10.53 13.56
N GLU A 21 1.20 11.60 14.36
CA GLU A 21 1.84 12.89 14.09
C GLU A 21 3.36 12.76 13.95
N ARG A 22 3.99 11.92 14.79
CA ARG A 22 5.42 11.66 14.74
C ARG A 22 5.87 10.98 13.44
N VAL A 23 5.05 10.09 12.88
CA VAL A 23 5.41 9.37 11.63
C VAL A 23 4.84 10.02 10.36
N ALA A 24 3.85 10.90 10.49
CA ALA A 24 3.18 11.55 9.36
C ALA A 24 4.14 12.21 8.36
N PRO A 25 5.21 12.93 8.75
CA PRO A 25 6.14 13.51 7.78
C PRO A 25 6.85 12.48 6.91
N ALA A 26 7.22 11.32 7.48
CA ALA A 26 7.84 10.24 6.72
C ALA A 26 6.83 9.58 5.78
N LEU A 27 5.59 9.36 6.24
CA LEU A 27 4.52 8.82 5.41
C LEU A 27 4.16 9.76 4.25
N ASP A 28 4.13 11.07 4.49
CA ASP A 28 3.92 12.09 3.47
C ASP A 28 5.06 12.10 2.44
N ALA A 29 6.31 11.97 2.89
CA ALA A 29 7.47 11.88 2.00
C ALA A 29 7.41 10.62 1.10
N LEU A 30 7.03 9.47 1.66
CA LEU A 30 6.85 8.23 0.90
C LEU A 30 5.71 8.37 -0.12
N GLU A 31 4.56 8.92 0.28
CA GLU A 31 3.45 9.17 -0.65
C GLU A 31 3.89 10.08 -1.80
N ALA A 32 4.62 11.17 -1.50
CA ALA A 32 5.12 12.09 -2.52
C ALA A 32 6.11 11.42 -3.47
N ALA A 33 6.96 10.53 -2.98
CA ALA A 33 7.95 9.81 -3.79
C ALA A 33 7.31 8.72 -4.67
N PHE A 34 6.38 7.94 -4.13
CA PHE A 34 5.85 6.75 -4.82
C PHE A 34 4.59 7.00 -5.63
N ARG A 35 3.69 7.91 -5.20
CA ARG A 35 2.42 8.15 -5.90
C ARG A 35 2.60 8.55 -7.37
N PRO A 36 3.61 9.33 -7.78
CA PRO A 36 3.82 9.65 -9.19
C PRO A 36 4.16 8.41 -10.04
N LEU A 37 4.83 7.42 -9.47
CA LEU A 37 5.27 6.22 -10.20
C LEU A 37 4.10 5.39 -10.70
N THR A 38 2.97 5.38 -9.99
CA THR A 38 1.79 4.59 -10.38
C THR A 38 1.14 5.10 -11.67
N LYS A 39 1.38 6.36 -12.06
CA LYS A 39 0.80 6.95 -13.28
C LYS A 39 1.43 6.40 -14.56
N ASN A 40 2.64 5.86 -14.45
CA ASN A 40 3.43 5.40 -15.58
C ASN A 40 3.49 3.87 -15.66
N ILE A 41 2.67 3.17 -14.87
CA ILE A 41 2.53 1.71 -14.98
C ILE A 41 1.64 1.43 -16.19
N PRO A 42 2.15 0.76 -17.24
CA PRO A 42 1.34 0.34 -18.38
C PRO A 42 0.21 -0.61 -17.94
N ASP A 43 -0.91 -0.57 -18.64
CA ASP A 43 -2.09 -1.39 -18.35
C ASP A 43 -1.93 -2.87 -18.74
N ASP A 44 -0.94 -3.17 -19.59
CA ASP A 44 -0.55 -4.51 -20.00
C ASP A 44 0.57 -5.13 -19.14
N VAL A 45 1.06 -4.40 -18.12
CA VAL A 45 2.08 -4.94 -17.21
C VAL A 45 1.44 -5.81 -16.13
N GLU A 46 1.74 -7.10 -16.23
CA GLU A 46 1.40 -8.08 -15.20
C GLU A 46 2.18 -7.86 -13.89
N PRO A 47 1.60 -8.18 -12.72
CA PRO A 47 2.32 -8.13 -11.45
C PRO A 47 3.57 -9.02 -11.44
N ALA A 48 4.65 -8.55 -10.82
CA ALA A 48 5.89 -9.32 -10.69
C ALA A 48 5.71 -10.65 -9.94
N VAL A 49 4.67 -10.75 -9.11
CA VAL A 49 4.25 -11.96 -8.41
C VAL A 49 2.82 -12.28 -8.82
N THR A 50 2.65 -13.39 -9.53
CA THR A 50 1.33 -13.88 -9.95
C THR A 50 0.93 -15.10 -9.11
N PHE A 51 -0.36 -15.21 -8.83
CA PHE A 51 -0.91 -16.40 -8.19
C PHE A 51 -0.87 -17.57 -9.17
N ARG A 52 -0.33 -18.71 -8.74
CA ARG A 52 -0.34 -19.96 -9.50
C ARG A 52 -1.04 -21.03 -8.69
N VAL A 53 -2.11 -21.60 -9.25
CA VAL A 53 -2.71 -22.83 -8.73
C VAL A 53 -1.86 -23.99 -9.21
N PHE A 54 -1.40 -24.85 -8.30
CA PHE A 54 -0.85 -26.14 -8.70
C PHE A 54 -1.99 -26.97 -9.29
N GLN A 55 -1.86 -27.41 -10.55
CA GLN A 55 -2.85 -28.31 -11.13
C GLN A 55 -2.85 -29.60 -10.29
N GLU A 56 -4.04 -30.00 -9.84
CA GLU A 56 -4.25 -31.30 -9.24
C GLU A 56 -4.04 -32.33 -10.37
N ASP A 57 -2.90 -33.04 -10.33
CA ASP A 57 -2.68 -34.17 -11.23
C ASP A 57 -3.81 -35.17 -10.99
N ARG A 58 -4.77 -35.23 -11.92
CA ARG A 58 -5.77 -36.30 -11.94
C ARG A 58 -5.04 -37.61 -12.22
N ALA A 59 -4.83 -38.38 -11.15
CA ALA A 59 -4.48 -39.79 -11.22
C ALA A 59 -5.59 -40.60 -11.92
#